data_AF-A0A921MMU7-F1
#
_entry.id   AF-A0A921MMU7-F1
#
_cell.length_a   1.000
_cell.length_b   1.000
_cell.length_c   1.000
_cell.angle_alpha   90.00
_cell.angle_beta   90.00
_cell.angle_gamma   90.00
#
_symmetry.space_group_name_H-M   'P 1'
#
loop_
_entity.id
_entity.type
_entity.pdbx_description
1 polymer ?
#
loop_
_entity_poly.entity_id
_entity_poly.type
_entity_poly.pdbx_seq_one_letter_code
_entity_poly.pdbx_strand_id
1 'polypeptide(L)'
;MEFGTQEFFDRLKAGVTAGDPDVYAELNNTVERSIRYLVRTKVEPTDVDDVLQEIKLTVWQRMSFFLTSSENNAPAQRNAWLIKVANSRINDFLNKNYKNRPQQFGEDEPTSGGTTPPGPVPPTLVGAEQLANYERCCRAISHICNLAMEPDRILACLYNGILIPAMSSGDARKKGDPEAIVRRFSGRPLSELRDALWQELRWLFVLPPPEDLLAPLDRKLQGGAGDRPFLLTKREITLVTSRSRKSVQKSRNEILGGTLDE
;
A
#
# COMPACT_ATOMS: atom_id res chain seq x y z
N MET A 1 -5.26 -12.65 -21.46
CA MET A 1 -6.38 -12.10 -20.69
C MET A 1 -5.87 -11.41 -19.42
N GLU A 2 -6.18 -10.14 -19.18
CA GLU A 2 -5.77 -9.45 -17.94
C GLU A 2 -6.76 -9.72 -16.80
N PHE A 3 -6.28 -9.72 -15.56
CA PHE A 3 -7.09 -10.06 -14.40
C PHE A 3 -8.36 -9.20 -14.25
N GLY A 4 -8.28 -7.91 -14.52
CA GLY A 4 -9.40 -6.99 -14.30
C GLY A 4 -10.51 -7.07 -15.35
N THR A 5 -10.28 -7.70 -16.51
CA THR A 5 -11.24 -7.60 -17.62
C THR A 5 -12.57 -8.25 -17.30
N GLN A 6 -13.64 -7.75 -17.93
CA GLN A 6 -14.97 -8.35 -17.80
C GLN A 6 -14.97 -9.81 -18.30
N GLU A 7 -14.29 -10.07 -19.41
CA GLU A 7 -14.10 -11.41 -19.97
C GLU A 7 -13.51 -12.39 -18.94
N PHE A 8 -12.43 -12.01 -18.26
CA PHE A 8 -11.81 -12.87 -17.25
C PHE A 8 -12.71 -13.07 -16.04
N PHE A 9 -13.37 -12.00 -15.61
CA PHE A 9 -14.29 -12.05 -14.47
C PHE A 9 -15.47 -13.01 -14.72
N ASP A 10 -16.07 -12.94 -15.90
CA ASP A 10 -17.20 -13.80 -16.27
C ASP A 10 -16.75 -15.26 -16.45
N ARG A 11 -15.59 -15.49 -17.08
CA ARG A 11 -14.98 -16.83 -17.20
C ARG A 11 -14.73 -17.45 -15.82
N LEU A 12 -14.15 -16.67 -14.91
CA LEU A 12 -13.86 -17.08 -13.54
C LEU A 12 -15.14 -17.39 -12.75
N LYS A 13 -16.16 -16.53 -12.84
CA LYS A 13 -17.46 -16.72 -12.20
C LYS A 13 -18.15 -18.00 -12.69
N ALA A 14 -18.16 -18.22 -13.99
CA ALA A 14 -18.76 -19.41 -14.60
C ALA A 14 -18.02 -20.69 -14.18
N GLY A 15 -16.68 -20.71 -14.27
CA GLY A 15 -15.92 -21.91 -13.94
C GLY A 15 -15.94 -22.25 -12.44
N VAL A 16 -15.92 -21.26 -11.54
CA VAL A 16 -16.11 -21.52 -10.09
C VAL A 16 -17.49 -22.10 -9.81
N THR A 17 -18.53 -21.59 -10.46
CA THR A 17 -19.92 -22.09 -10.28
C THR A 17 -20.09 -23.51 -10.81
N ALA A 18 -19.41 -23.82 -11.93
CA ALA A 18 -19.45 -25.14 -12.56
C ALA A 18 -18.51 -26.17 -11.89
N GLY A 19 -17.64 -25.75 -10.97
CA GLY A 19 -16.60 -26.61 -10.41
C GLY A 19 -15.54 -27.02 -11.44
N ASP A 20 -15.28 -26.15 -12.42
CA ASP A 20 -14.29 -26.37 -13.48
C ASP A 20 -12.87 -26.46 -12.88
N PRO A 21 -12.18 -27.61 -12.97
CA PRO A 21 -10.85 -27.78 -12.39
C PRO A 21 -9.78 -26.90 -13.06
N ASP A 22 -9.99 -26.50 -14.32
CA ASP A 22 -9.03 -25.72 -15.09
C ASP A 22 -9.03 -24.24 -14.70
N VAL A 23 -10.12 -23.77 -14.08
CA VAL A 23 -10.24 -22.37 -13.63
C VAL A 23 -9.15 -22.00 -12.63
N TYR A 24 -8.67 -22.95 -11.83
CA TYR A 24 -7.60 -22.71 -10.88
C TYR A 24 -6.26 -22.41 -11.58
N ALA A 25 -5.93 -23.17 -12.62
CA ALA A 25 -4.73 -22.96 -13.41
C ALA A 25 -4.80 -21.63 -14.19
N GLU A 26 -5.95 -21.35 -14.80
CA GLU A 26 -6.19 -20.10 -15.53
C GLU A 26 -6.06 -18.88 -14.62
N LEU A 27 -6.61 -18.96 -13.40
CA LEU A 27 -6.46 -17.95 -12.36
C LEU A 27 -5.00 -17.72 -11.98
N ASN A 28 -4.27 -18.78 -11.65
CA ASN A 28 -2.89 -18.68 -11.20
C ASN A 28 -1.98 -18.04 -12.25
N ASN A 29 -2.15 -18.43 -13.51
CA ASN A 29 -1.39 -17.88 -14.62
C ASN A 29 -1.70 -16.39 -14.81
N THR A 30 -2.97 -16.01 -14.72
CA THR A 30 -3.41 -14.62 -14.88
C THR A 30 -2.92 -13.74 -13.73
N VAL A 31 -3.05 -14.21 -12.48
CA VAL A 31 -2.53 -13.53 -11.29
C VAL A 31 -1.03 -13.32 -11.40
N GLU A 32 -0.28 -14.38 -11.70
CA GLU A 32 1.18 -14.31 -11.82
C GLU A 32 1.59 -13.27 -12.86
N ARG A 33 1.00 -13.35 -14.05
CA ARG A 33 1.31 -12.43 -15.15
C ARG A 33 1.03 -10.98 -14.77
N SER A 34 -0.01 -10.73 -13.98
CA SER A 34 -0.40 -9.39 -13.54
C SER A 34 0.51 -8.81 -12.45
N ILE A 35 1.09 -9.63 -11.58
CA ILE A 35 1.78 -9.14 -10.37
C ILE A 35 3.25 -9.56 -10.22
N ARG A 36 3.77 -10.46 -11.05
CA ARG A 36 5.17 -10.93 -10.99
C ARG A 36 6.17 -9.78 -11.05
N TYR A 37 5.93 -8.78 -11.89
CA TYR A 37 6.79 -7.59 -11.93
C TYR A 37 6.77 -6.80 -10.61
N LEU A 38 5.57 -6.57 -10.05
CA LEU A 38 5.41 -5.89 -8.76
C LEU A 38 6.11 -6.61 -7.61
N VAL A 39 6.09 -7.95 -7.61
CA VAL A 39 6.81 -8.75 -6.60
C VAL A 39 8.31 -8.58 -6.80
N ARG A 40 8.83 -8.75 -8.02
CA ARG A 40 10.25 -8.63 -8.34
C ARG A 40 10.87 -7.29 -7.97
N THR A 41 10.10 -6.20 -7.98
CA THR A 41 10.62 -4.88 -7.60
C THR A 41 10.69 -4.66 -6.08
N LYS A 42 10.18 -5.60 -5.27
CA LYS A 42 10.01 -5.42 -3.82
C LYS A 42 10.65 -6.51 -2.96
N VAL A 43 10.98 -7.66 -3.53
CA VAL A 43 11.58 -8.79 -2.79
C VAL A 43 12.80 -9.31 -3.53
N GLU A 44 13.69 -9.98 -2.79
CA GLU A 44 14.89 -10.61 -3.36
C GLU A 44 14.53 -11.62 -4.45
N PRO A 45 15.33 -11.77 -5.52
CA PRO A 45 15.04 -12.66 -6.63
C PRO A 45 14.74 -14.11 -6.21
N THR A 46 15.40 -14.59 -5.15
CA THR A 46 15.22 -15.94 -4.57
C THR A 46 13.85 -16.12 -3.91
N ASP A 47 13.24 -15.04 -3.45
CA ASP A 47 12.00 -15.06 -2.65
C ASP A 47 10.76 -14.82 -3.53
N VAL A 48 10.95 -14.47 -4.81
CA VAL A 48 9.88 -14.06 -5.73
C VAL A 48 8.82 -15.14 -5.90
N ASP A 49 9.23 -16.38 -6.12
CA ASP A 49 8.28 -17.47 -6.39
C ASP A 49 7.51 -17.90 -5.13
N ASP A 50 8.15 -17.87 -3.96
CA ASP A 50 7.50 -18.11 -2.67
C ASP A 50 6.42 -17.06 -2.39
N VAL A 51 6.75 -15.78 -2.55
CA VAL A 51 5.80 -14.67 -2.37
C VAL A 51 4.68 -14.73 -3.39
N LEU A 52 4.98 -15.09 -4.65
CA LEU A 52 3.97 -15.29 -5.68
C LEU A 52 3.00 -16.42 -5.33
N GLN A 53 3.51 -17.52 -4.77
CA GLN A 53 2.69 -18.63 -4.34
C GLN A 53 1.76 -18.23 -3.18
N GLU A 54 2.25 -17.49 -2.19
CA GLU A 54 1.40 -16.96 -1.10
C GLU A 54 0.30 -16.02 -1.62
N ILE A 55 0.61 -15.20 -2.63
CA ILE A 55 -0.37 -14.30 -3.26
C ILE A 55 -1.44 -15.10 -3.98
N LYS A 56 -1.06 -16.07 -4.82
CA LYS A 56 -1.99 -16.95 -5.55
C LYS A 56 -2.93 -17.68 -4.58
N LEU A 57 -2.39 -18.26 -3.50
CA LEU A 57 -3.18 -18.92 -2.47
C LEU A 57 -4.17 -17.96 -1.79
N THR A 58 -3.73 -16.74 -1.47
CA THR A 58 -4.59 -15.72 -0.86
C THR A 58 -5.70 -15.27 -1.79
N VAL A 59 -5.41 -15.11 -3.09
CA VAL A 59 -6.41 -14.78 -4.11
C VAL A 59 -7.46 -15.87 -4.20
N TRP A 60 -7.04 -17.14 -4.26
CA TRP A 60 -7.95 -18.29 -4.29
C TRP A 60 -8.85 -18.36 -3.05
N GLN A 61 -8.27 -18.23 -1.85
CA GLN A 61 -9.02 -18.25 -0.58
C GLN A 61 -10.09 -17.15 -0.49
N ARG A 62 -9.91 -16.05 -1.22
CA ARG A 62 -10.81 -14.88 -1.21
C ARG A 62 -11.67 -14.78 -2.46
N MET A 63 -11.66 -15.81 -3.30
CA MET A 63 -12.29 -15.77 -4.61
C MET A 63 -13.80 -15.53 -4.51
N SER A 64 -14.48 -16.23 -3.61
CA SER A 64 -15.92 -16.07 -3.38
C SER A 64 -16.30 -14.62 -3.06
N PHE A 65 -15.56 -13.99 -2.14
CA PHE A 65 -15.77 -12.59 -1.79
C PHE A 65 -15.48 -11.65 -2.96
N PHE A 66 -14.41 -11.90 -3.72
CA PHE A 66 -14.07 -11.10 -4.90
C PHE A 66 -15.21 -11.13 -5.94
N LEU A 67 -15.71 -12.33 -6.27
CA LEU A 67 -16.79 -12.52 -7.24
C LEU A 67 -18.10 -11.82 -6.83
N THR A 68 -18.45 -11.85 -5.54
CA THR A 68 -19.65 -11.15 -5.05
C THR A 68 -19.45 -9.63 -4.98
N SER A 69 -18.29 -9.17 -4.50
CA SER A 69 -18.06 -7.73 -4.25
C SER A 69 -17.64 -6.94 -5.49
N SER A 70 -17.20 -7.63 -6.55
CA SER A 70 -16.65 -7.00 -7.76
C SER A 70 -17.48 -7.18 -9.02
N GLU A 71 -18.73 -7.64 -8.87
CA GLU A 71 -19.66 -7.85 -9.98
C GLU A 71 -19.83 -6.59 -10.84
N ASN A 72 -20.03 -5.44 -10.19
CA ASN A 72 -20.23 -4.15 -10.85
C ASN A 72 -18.96 -3.29 -10.93
N ASN A 73 -17.81 -3.83 -10.54
CA ASN A 73 -16.55 -3.08 -10.53
C ASN A 73 -16.00 -2.94 -11.95
N ALA A 74 -15.49 -1.75 -12.26
CA ALA A 74 -14.72 -1.52 -13.48
C ALA A 74 -13.41 -2.33 -13.46
N PRO A 75 -12.80 -2.61 -14.63
CA PRO A 75 -11.57 -3.40 -14.69
C PRO A 75 -10.42 -2.87 -13.83
N ALA A 76 -10.27 -1.55 -13.76
CA ALA A 76 -9.27 -0.91 -12.94
C ALA A 76 -9.47 -1.16 -11.43
N GLN A 77 -10.71 -1.22 -10.96
CA GLN A 77 -11.06 -1.52 -9.57
C GLN A 77 -10.78 -2.99 -9.21
N ARG A 78 -11.05 -3.92 -10.14
CA ARG A 78 -10.69 -5.34 -9.99
C ARG A 78 -9.17 -5.55 -9.95
N ASN A 79 -8.43 -4.86 -10.82
CA ASN A 79 -6.96 -4.86 -10.78
C ASN A 79 -6.42 -4.25 -9.47
N ALA A 80 -7.03 -3.18 -8.98
CA ALA A 80 -6.66 -2.56 -7.71
C ALA A 80 -6.85 -3.53 -6.52
N TRP A 81 -7.89 -4.36 -6.54
CA TRP A 81 -8.07 -5.41 -5.55
C TRP A 81 -6.92 -6.42 -5.57
N LEU A 82 -6.51 -6.89 -6.75
CA LEU A 82 -5.40 -7.84 -6.89
C LEU A 82 -4.09 -7.24 -6.39
N ILE A 83 -3.79 -6.00 -6.78
CA ILE A 83 -2.58 -5.29 -6.31
C ILE A 83 -2.60 -5.11 -4.79
N LYS A 84 -3.77 -4.82 -4.21
CA LYS A 84 -3.91 -4.72 -2.75
C LYS A 84 -3.61 -6.06 -2.05
N VAL A 85 -4.09 -7.18 -2.59
CA VAL A 85 -3.76 -8.52 -2.08
C VAL A 85 -2.25 -8.78 -2.20
N ALA A 86 -1.66 -8.47 -3.35
CA ALA A 86 -0.23 -8.65 -3.60
C ALA A 86 0.63 -7.84 -2.61
N ASN A 87 0.38 -6.54 -2.49
CA ASN A 87 1.11 -5.66 -1.56
C ASN A 87 0.94 -6.12 -0.11
N SER A 88 -0.24 -6.58 0.30
CA SER A 88 -0.44 -7.12 1.65
C SER A 88 0.46 -8.33 1.92
N ARG A 89 0.60 -9.25 0.96
CA ARG A 89 1.43 -10.45 1.13
C ARG A 89 2.92 -10.14 1.05
N ILE A 90 3.33 -9.27 0.13
CA ILE A 90 4.70 -8.75 0.06
C ILE A 90 5.07 -8.12 1.41
N ASN A 91 4.21 -7.25 1.96
CA ASN A 91 4.47 -6.59 3.24
C ASN A 91 4.52 -7.60 4.39
N ASP A 92 3.63 -8.60 4.40
CA ASP A 92 3.64 -9.64 5.43
C ASP A 92 4.93 -10.48 5.36
N PHE A 93 5.40 -10.83 4.16
CA PHE A 93 6.66 -11.54 3.94
C PHE A 93 7.86 -10.69 4.40
N LEU A 94 7.92 -9.43 3.97
CA LEU A 94 8.98 -8.50 4.37
C LEU A 94 9.00 -8.29 5.88
N ASN A 95 7.84 -8.12 6.51
CA ASN A 95 7.73 -7.97 7.95
C ASN A 95 8.13 -9.22 8.73
N LYS A 96 7.95 -10.42 8.19
CA LYS A 96 8.35 -11.67 8.85
C LYS A 96 9.86 -11.92 8.71
N ASN A 97 10.39 -11.69 7.51
CA ASN A 97 11.74 -12.13 7.15
C ASN A 97 12.81 -11.03 7.30
N TYR A 98 12.41 -9.75 7.25
CA TYR A 98 13.35 -8.61 7.23
C TYR A 98 13.22 -7.67 8.43
N LYS A 99 12.34 -7.95 9.40
CA LYS A 99 12.20 -7.15 10.64
C LYS A 99 13.48 -7.06 11.50
N ASN A 100 14.42 -8.00 11.31
CA ASN A 100 15.65 -8.11 12.11
C ASN A 100 16.94 -8.05 11.29
N ARG A 101 16.91 -7.79 9.98
CA ARG A 101 18.15 -7.67 9.20
C ARG A 101 18.67 -6.23 9.28
N PRO A 102 19.89 -5.98 9.82
CA PRO A 102 20.55 -4.71 9.60
C PRO A 102 20.68 -4.48 8.09
N GLN A 103 20.46 -3.23 7.67
CA GLN A 103 20.49 -2.77 6.28
C GLN A 103 21.58 -3.47 5.47
N GLN A 104 21.17 -4.39 4.59
CA GLN A 104 21.96 -4.80 3.44
C GLN A 104 21.19 -4.34 2.20
N PHE A 105 21.09 -3.02 2.03
CA PHE A 105 21.15 -2.46 0.70
C PHE A 105 22.59 -1.98 0.53
N GLY A 106 23.48 -2.96 0.40
CA GLY A 106 24.84 -2.71 -0.05
C GLY A 106 24.77 -2.33 -1.52
N GLU A 107 25.45 -1.25 -1.86
CA GLU A 107 25.84 -0.90 -3.22
C GLU A 107 26.75 -2.01 -3.76
N ASP A 108 26.19 -3.15 -4.18
CA ASP A 108 26.92 -4.10 -5.00
C ASP A 108 26.59 -3.82 -6.47
N GLU A 109 27.47 -3.02 -7.05
CA GLU A 109 27.71 -2.88 -8.47
C GLU A 109 27.74 -4.26 -9.15
N PRO A 110 26.80 -4.61 -10.05
CA PRO A 110 26.97 -5.81 -10.83
C PRO A 110 27.97 -5.51 -11.95
N THR A 111 29.21 -5.91 -11.72
CA THR A 111 30.23 -6.02 -12.77
C THR A 111 29.72 -7.00 -13.82
N SER A 112 29.29 -6.43 -14.95
CA SER A 112 29.24 -6.95 -16.33
C SER A 112 29.13 -8.47 -16.56
N GLY A 113 28.04 -8.90 -17.22
CA GLY A 113 28.00 -10.20 -17.89
C GLY A 113 26.63 -10.61 -18.41
N GLY A 114 26.20 -10.08 -19.57
CA GLY A 114 25.07 -10.63 -20.34
C GLY A 114 24.01 -9.62 -20.74
N THR A 115 24.33 -8.79 -21.75
CA THR A 115 23.40 -7.84 -22.37
C THR A 115 22.23 -8.58 -23.03
N THR A 116 21.11 -8.68 -22.33
CA THR A 116 19.80 -8.80 -22.98
C THR A 116 19.20 -7.40 -22.98
N PRO A 117 18.85 -6.81 -24.13
CA PRO A 117 18.25 -5.48 -24.15
C PRO A 117 16.99 -5.51 -23.28
N PRO A 118 16.75 -4.50 -22.41
CA PRO A 118 15.43 -4.35 -21.81
C PRO A 118 14.46 -4.11 -22.96
N GLY A 119 13.69 -5.16 -23.29
CA GLY A 119 12.61 -5.04 -24.26
C GLY A 119 11.70 -3.88 -23.85
N PRO A 120 11.05 -3.21 -24.80
CA PRO A 120 10.21 -2.06 -24.51
C PRO A 120 9.20 -2.42 -23.42
N VAL A 121 9.25 -1.68 -22.32
CA VAL A 121 8.30 -1.70 -21.22
C VAL A 121 6.88 -1.71 -21.79
N PRO A 122 6.04 -2.72 -21.53
CA PRO A 122 4.62 -2.60 -21.82
C PRO A 122 4.05 -1.46 -20.93
N PRO A 123 3.54 -0.35 -21.49
CA PRO A 123 3.15 0.84 -20.72
C PRO A 123 1.84 0.70 -19.93
N THR A 124 1.45 -0.49 -19.45
CA THR A 124 0.01 -0.75 -19.22
C THR A 124 -0.40 -1.20 -17.81
N LEU A 125 0.47 -1.18 -16.79
CA LEU A 125 0.06 -1.63 -15.45
C LEU A 125 -0.37 -0.55 -14.46
N VAL A 126 0.00 0.72 -14.66
CA VAL A 126 -0.53 1.83 -13.84
C VAL A 126 -1.67 2.47 -14.61
N GLY A 127 -2.88 1.91 -14.48
CA GLY A 127 -4.08 2.54 -15.02
C GLY A 127 -4.25 3.97 -14.45
N ALA A 128 -4.87 4.87 -15.20
CA ALA A 128 -5.07 6.27 -14.79
C ALA A 128 -5.68 6.41 -13.38
N GLU A 129 -6.55 5.47 -12.98
CA GLU A 129 -7.13 5.43 -11.63
C GLU A 129 -6.10 5.10 -10.53
N GLN A 130 -5.12 4.25 -10.81
CA GLN A 130 -4.05 3.91 -9.86
C GLN A 130 -3.08 5.08 -9.69
N LEU A 131 -2.73 5.77 -10.77
CA LEU A 131 -1.91 6.98 -10.70
C LEU A 131 -2.64 8.08 -9.93
N ALA A 132 -3.94 8.28 -10.22
CA ALA A 132 -4.77 9.23 -9.48
C ALA A 132 -4.89 8.89 -7.98
N ASN A 133 -5.00 7.60 -7.63
CA ASN A 133 -5.01 7.15 -6.25
C ASN A 133 -3.65 7.34 -5.56
N TYR A 134 -2.55 7.03 -6.24
CA TYR A 134 -1.18 7.29 -5.77
C TYR A 134 -1.00 8.77 -5.46
N GLU A 135 -1.29 9.66 -6.40
CA GLU A 135 -1.17 11.10 -6.20
C GLU A 135 -2.07 11.61 -5.08
N ARG A 136 -3.31 11.09 -4.98
CA ARG A 136 -4.24 11.45 -3.91
C ARG A 136 -3.68 11.07 -2.54
N CYS A 137 -3.07 9.89 -2.43
CA CYS A 137 -2.40 9.46 -1.20
C CYS A 137 -1.18 10.33 -0.87
N CYS A 138 -0.31 10.63 -1.85
CA CYS A 138 0.85 11.51 -1.64
C CYS A 138 0.42 12.92 -1.21
N ARG A 139 -0.60 13.51 -1.85
CA ARG A 139 -1.18 14.79 -1.44
C ARG A 139 -1.72 14.75 -0.01
N ALA A 140 -2.44 13.70 0.36
CA ALA A 140 -2.97 13.54 1.72
C ALA A 140 -1.87 13.40 2.77
N ILE A 141 -0.82 12.63 2.49
CA ILE A 141 0.35 12.47 3.38
C ILE A 141 1.04 13.81 3.57
N SER A 142 1.36 14.50 2.48
CA SER A 142 2.01 15.82 2.51
C SER A 142 1.18 16.83 3.30
N HIS A 143 -0.15 16.87 3.09
CA HIS A 143 -1.06 17.72 3.87
C HIS A 143 -1.00 17.44 5.36
N ILE A 144 -1.06 16.16 5.77
CA ILE A 144 -1.01 15.76 7.18
C ILE A 144 0.34 16.15 7.81
N CYS A 145 1.45 15.95 7.10
CA CYS A 145 2.79 16.35 7.55
C CYS A 145 2.93 17.87 7.77
N ASN A 146 2.19 18.68 7.01
CA ASN A 146 2.20 20.14 7.11
C ASN A 146 1.25 20.72 8.17
N LEU A 147 0.42 19.91 8.82
CA LEU A 147 -0.46 20.40 9.87
C LEU A 147 0.34 20.97 11.04
N ALA A 148 -0.20 22.02 11.68
CA ALA A 148 0.33 22.62 12.90
C ALA A 148 0.09 21.70 14.12
N MET A 149 0.74 20.55 14.12
CA MET A 149 0.69 19.52 15.16
C MET A 149 2.10 19.04 15.50
N GLU A 150 2.23 18.48 16.71
CA GLU A 150 3.42 17.78 17.16
C GLU A 150 3.71 16.52 16.30
N PRO A 151 4.98 16.11 16.16
CA PRO A 151 5.38 15.01 15.28
C PRO A 151 4.78 13.65 15.67
N ASP A 152 4.59 13.37 16.96
CA ASP A 152 3.93 12.17 17.47
C ASP A 152 2.48 12.06 16.97
N ARG A 153 1.75 13.18 16.96
CA ARG A 153 0.37 13.29 16.46
C ARG A 153 0.30 13.09 14.96
N ILE A 154 1.29 13.61 14.21
CA ILE A 154 1.40 13.39 12.76
C ILE A 154 1.63 11.91 12.47
N LEU A 155 2.60 11.27 13.15
CA LEU A 155 2.89 9.84 13.01
C LEU A 155 1.63 9.00 13.32
N ALA A 156 0.95 9.28 14.42
CA ALA A 156 -0.30 8.61 14.78
C ALA A 156 -1.38 8.75 13.69
N CYS A 157 -1.54 9.95 13.13
CA CYS A 157 -2.49 10.20 12.04
C CYS A 157 -2.15 9.42 10.76
N LEU A 158 -0.88 9.37 10.37
CA LEU A 158 -0.46 8.67 9.16
C LEU A 158 -0.66 7.16 9.30
N TYR A 159 -0.29 6.58 10.45
CA TYR A 159 -0.49 5.16 10.69
C TYR A 159 -1.97 4.77 10.80
N ASN A 160 -2.74 5.50 11.61
CA ASN A 160 -4.15 5.19 11.85
C ASN A 160 -5.07 5.57 10.68
N GLY A 161 -4.70 6.61 9.96
CA GLY A 161 -5.48 7.21 8.88
C GLY A 161 -5.22 6.58 7.53
N ILE A 162 -3.98 6.16 7.26
CA ILE A 162 -3.53 5.75 5.92
C ILE A 162 -3.02 4.33 5.94
N LEU A 163 -1.96 4.03 6.71
CA LEU A 163 -1.28 2.73 6.62
C LEU A 163 -2.11 1.54 7.09
N ILE A 164 -2.71 1.61 8.29
CA ILE A 164 -3.52 0.48 8.82
C ILE A 164 -4.72 0.16 7.91
N PRO A 165 -5.51 1.15 7.46
CA PRO A 165 -6.58 0.89 6.49
C PRO A 165 -6.07 0.33 5.15
N ALA A 166 -4.91 0.79 4.68
CA ALA A 166 -4.34 0.36 3.41
C ALA A 166 -3.78 -1.07 3.45
N MET A 167 -3.14 -1.45 4.56
CA MET A 167 -2.64 -2.82 4.81
C MET A 167 -3.76 -3.80 5.20
N SER A 168 -4.89 -3.31 5.67
CA SER A 168 -6.03 -4.16 6.02
C SER A 168 -6.71 -4.69 4.75
N SER A 169 -6.55 -5.99 4.57
CA SER A 169 -6.93 -6.79 3.40
C SER A 169 -8.42 -6.74 3.01
N GLY A 170 -8.83 -5.66 2.32
CA GLY A 170 -10.06 -5.61 1.53
C GLY A 170 -11.31 -5.03 2.22
N ASP A 171 -11.31 -4.78 3.53
CA ASP A 171 -12.44 -4.11 4.16
C ASP A 171 -12.26 -2.58 4.13
N ALA A 172 -12.88 -1.92 3.16
CA ALA A 172 -12.91 -0.45 3.06
C ALA A 172 -13.50 0.23 4.32
N ARG A 173 -14.16 -0.55 5.19
CA ARG A 173 -14.74 -0.08 6.46
C ARG A 173 -13.82 -0.25 7.66
N LYS A 174 -12.64 -0.91 7.52
CA LYS A 174 -11.72 -1.04 8.64
C LYS A 174 -11.16 0.34 9.00
N LYS A 175 -11.74 0.92 10.05
CA LYS A 175 -11.24 2.12 10.71
C LYS A 175 -9.86 1.77 11.28
N GLY A 176 -8.97 2.74 11.36
CA GLY A 176 -7.65 2.52 11.96
C GLY A 176 -7.79 1.92 13.36
N ASP A 177 -6.70 1.36 13.86
CA ASP A 177 -6.65 0.72 15.17
C ASP A 177 -5.73 1.51 16.13
N PRO A 178 -6.29 2.48 16.87
CA PRO A 178 -5.54 3.25 17.85
C PRO A 178 -4.87 2.38 18.92
N GLU A 179 -5.49 1.24 19.28
CA GLU A 179 -4.96 0.35 20.31
C GLU A 179 -3.69 -0.35 19.80
N ALA A 180 -3.71 -0.81 18.55
CA ALA A 180 -2.54 -1.39 17.91
C ALA A 180 -1.38 -0.39 17.81
N ILE A 181 -1.67 0.90 17.59
CA ILE A 181 -0.66 1.96 17.55
C ILE A 181 -0.03 2.17 18.93
N VAL A 182 -0.83 2.32 19.98
CA VAL A 182 -0.31 2.44 21.36
C VAL A 182 0.60 1.26 21.66
N ARG A 183 0.10 0.03 21.48
CA ARG A 183 0.87 -1.19 21.74
C ARG A 183 2.19 -1.27 20.97
N ARG A 184 2.21 -0.76 19.73
CA ARG A 184 3.39 -0.84 18.85
C ARG A 184 4.39 0.29 19.10
N PHE A 185 3.93 1.48 19.48
CA PHE A 185 4.74 2.70 19.46
C PHE A 185 5.14 3.20 20.84
N SER A 186 4.36 2.89 21.88
CA SER A 186 4.62 3.41 23.22
C SER A 186 6.06 3.19 23.67
N GLY A 187 6.71 4.29 24.06
CA GLY A 187 8.10 4.30 24.55
C GLY A 187 9.18 4.29 23.47
N ARG A 188 8.84 4.13 22.19
CA ARG A 188 9.82 4.18 21.08
C ARG A 188 10.13 5.62 20.64
N PRO A 189 11.38 5.92 20.23
CA PRO A 189 11.75 7.22 19.67
C PRO A 189 10.93 7.57 18.42
N LEU A 190 10.56 8.84 18.25
CA LEU A 190 9.82 9.29 17.07
C LEU A 190 10.61 9.16 15.76
N SER A 191 11.95 9.29 15.81
CA SER A 191 12.84 9.06 14.67
C SER A 191 12.71 7.63 14.13
N GLU A 192 12.77 6.64 15.01
CA GLU A 192 12.61 5.23 14.67
C GLU A 192 11.23 4.95 14.05
N LEU A 193 10.18 5.57 14.58
CA LEU A 193 8.81 5.43 14.05
C LEU A 193 8.65 6.09 12.68
N ARG A 194 9.36 7.20 12.43
CA ARG A 194 9.41 7.87 11.12
C ARG A 194 10.13 7.01 10.08
N ASP A 195 11.24 6.36 10.43
CA ASP A 195 11.95 5.51 9.49
C ASP A 195 11.13 4.26 9.13
N ALA A 196 10.48 3.66 10.13
CA ALA A 196 9.52 2.61 9.89
C ALA A 196 8.34 3.07 9.01
N LEU A 197 7.84 4.30 9.22
CA LEU A 197 6.79 4.88 8.39
C LEU A 197 7.23 4.97 6.92
N TRP A 198 8.43 5.50 6.68
CA TRP A 198 8.98 5.65 5.33
C TRP A 198 9.08 4.31 4.61
N GLN A 199 9.62 3.30 5.30
CA GLN A 199 9.73 1.95 4.78
C GLN A 199 8.36 1.35 4.43
N GLU A 200 7.38 1.46 5.33
CA GLU A 200 6.02 0.97 5.07
C GLU A 200 5.31 1.70 3.93
N LEU A 201 5.55 3.00 3.76
CA LEU A 201 5.01 3.79 2.64
C LEU A 201 5.63 3.37 1.31
N ARG A 202 6.96 3.16 1.26
CA ARG A 202 7.64 2.63 0.07
C ARG A 202 7.09 1.29 -0.36
N TRP A 203 6.73 0.44 0.61
CA TRP A 203 6.11 -0.84 0.33
C TRP A 203 4.64 -0.75 -0.05
N LEU A 204 3.91 0.26 0.44
CA LEU A 204 2.50 0.44 0.13
C LEU A 204 2.28 0.83 -1.34
N PHE A 205 3.12 1.71 -1.88
CA PHE A 205 2.93 2.24 -3.22
C PHE A 205 3.51 1.31 -4.31
N VAL A 206 2.92 1.37 -5.52
CA VAL A 206 3.45 0.70 -6.71
C VAL A 206 4.61 1.49 -7.30
N LEU A 207 4.51 2.83 -7.25
CA LEU A 207 5.59 3.75 -7.57
C LEU A 207 6.26 4.21 -6.28
N PRO A 208 7.59 4.40 -6.26
CA PRO A 208 8.26 4.92 -5.07
C PRO A 208 7.69 6.30 -4.71
N PRO A 209 7.33 6.55 -3.44
CA PRO A 209 6.90 7.88 -3.00
C PRO A 209 8.02 8.90 -3.22
N PRO A 210 7.71 10.20 -3.43
CA PRO A 210 8.72 11.24 -3.55
C PRO A 210 9.60 11.29 -2.29
N GLU A 211 10.93 11.36 -2.46
CA GLU A 211 11.88 11.36 -1.34
C GLU A 211 11.63 12.49 -0.34
N ASP A 212 11.07 13.61 -0.80
CA ASP A 212 10.74 14.79 0.01
C ASP A 212 9.34 14.73 0.64
N LEU A 213 8.57 13.64 0.44
CA LEU A 213 7.19 13.51 0.92
C LEU A 213 7.05 13.70 2.43
N LEU A 214 8.05 13.26 3.20
CA LEU A 214 8.09 13.40 4.66
C LEU A 214 8.94 14.59 5.14
N ALA A 215 9.51 15.39 4.25
CA ALA A 215 10.36 16.52 4.63
C ALA A 215 9.72 17.48 5.67
N PRO A 216 8.41 17.79 5.64
CA PRO A 216 7.79 18.60 6.69
C PRO A 216 7.77 17.93 8.07
N LEU A 217 7.62 16.61 8.12
CA LEU A 217 7.73 15.83 9.36
C LEU A 217 9.19 15.80 9.84
N ASP A 218 10.14 15.63 8.93
CA ASP A 218 11.57 15.58 9.26
C ASP A 218 12.03 16.87 9.93
N ARG A 219 11.60 18.03 9.42
CA ARG A 219 11.86 19.34 10.06
C ARG A 219 11.32 19.41 11.49
N LYS A 220 10.16 18.81 11.77
CA LYS A 220 9.54 18.78 13.11
C LYS A 220 10.22 17.80 14.07
N LEU A 221 11.02 16.87 13.56
CA LEU A 221 11.79 15.90 14.34
C LEU A 221 13.20 16.39 14.68
N GLN A 222 13.67 17.48 14.05
CA GLN A 222 14.96 18.10 14.36
C GLN A 222 15.01 18.68 15.79
N GLY A 223 16.21 19.01 16.27
CA GLY A 223 16.40 19.68 17.56
C GLY A 223 16.07 18.80 18.78
N GLY A 224 16.28 17.48 18.69
CA GLY A 224 16.02 16.52 19.78
C GLY A 224 14.58 16.04 19.88
N ALA A 225 13.68 16.53 19.02
CA ALA A 225 12.30 16.06 18.99
C ALA A 225 12.16 14.59 18.55
N GLY A 226 13.10 14.10 17.72
CA GLY A 226 13.17 12.72 17.25
C GLY A 226 13.46 11.68 18.34
N ASP A 227 14.26 12.05 19.35
CA ASP A 227 14.62 11.15 20.45
C ASP A 227 13.51 11.04 21.51
N ARG A 228 12.50 11.91 21.43
CA ARG A 228 11.34 11.86 22.34
C ARG A 228 10.61 10.52 22.18
N PRO A 229 10.17 9.89 23.27
CA PRO A 229 9.35 8.70 23.18
C PRO A 229 7.93 9.05 22.70
N PHE A 230 7.31 8.14 21.96
CA PHE A 230 5.90 8.22 21.64
C PHE A 230 5.05 7.90 22.87
N LEU A 231 4.20 8.84 23.29
CA LEU A 231 3.41 8.75 24.53
C LEU A 231 1.91 8.98 24.35
N LEU A 232 1.42 9.07 23.11
CA LEU A 232 -0.01 9.32 22.88
C LEU A 232 -0.88 8.15 23.36
N THR A 233 -1.97 8.49 24.03
CA THR A 233 -3.00 7.53 24.43
C THR A 233 -3.94 7.19 23.27
N LYS A 234 -4.65 6.06 23.40
CA LYS A 234 -5.70 5.65 22.46
C LYS A 234 -6.71 6.78 22.15
N ARG A 235 -7.13 7.51 23.20
CA ARG A 235 -8.11 8.60 23.08
C ARG A 235 -7.55 9.75 22.25
N GLU A 236 -6.31 10.14 22.48
CA GLU A 236 -5.64 11.19 21.72
C GLU A 236 -5.44 10.81 20.26
N ILE A 237 -5.00 9.57 19.99
CA ILE A 237 -4.85 9.04 18.63
C ILE A 237 -6.19 9.09 17.87
N THR A 238 -7.28 8.68 18.53
CA THR A 238 -8.62 8.70 17.93
C THR A 238 -9.05 10.12 17.59
N LEU A 239 -8.89 11.05 18.56
CA LEU A 239 -9.25 12.45 18.38
C LEU A 239 -8.46 13.10 17.24
N VAL A 240 -7.14 12.92 17.22
CA VAL A 240 -6.28 13.55 16.23
C VAL A 240 -6.53 13.00 14.83
N THR A 241 -6.70 11.68 14.70
CA THR A 241 -7.04 11.05 13.42
C THR A 241 -8.37 11.57 12.87
N SER A 242 -9.38 11.74 13.73
CA SER A 242 -10.68 12.26 13.31
C SER A 242 -10.60 13.72 12.82
N ARG A 243 -9.80 14.56 13.48
CA ARG A 243 -9.58 15.97 13.09
C ARG A 243 -8.83 16.06 11.76
N SER A 244 -7.75 15.29 11.61
CA SER A 244 -6.97 15.28 10.36
C SER A 244 -7.80 14.77 9.17
N ARG A 245 -8.65 13.74 9.35
CA ARG A 245 -9.56 13.29 8.28
C ARG A 245 -10.54 14.39 7.86
N LYS A 246 -11.12 15.13 8.80
CA LYS A 246 -11.99 16.28 8.49
C LYS A 246 -11.23 17.37 7.73
N SER A 247 -9.99 17.66 8.11
CA SER A 247 -9.15 18.64 7.42
C SER A 247 -8.81 18.23 5.99
N VAL A 248 -8.42 16.96 5.77
CA VAL A 248 -8.16 16.41 4.43
C VAL A 248 -9.44 16.46 3.57
N GLN A 249 -10.60 16.12 4.14
CA GLN A 249 -11.88 16.19 3.42
C GLN A 249 -12.24 17.64 3.05
N LYS A 250 -12.00 18.60 3.95
CA LYS A 250 -12.23 20.03 3.70
C LYS A 250 -11.34 20.55 2.56
N SER A 251 -10.04 20.28 2.63
CA SER A 251 -9.08 20.64 1.57
C SER A 251 -9.46 20.00 0.23
N ARG A 252 -9.92 18.74 0.24
CA ARG A 252 -10.43 18.07 -0.97
C ARG A 252 -11.64 18.78 -1.58
N ASN A 253 -12.58 19.22 -0.73
CA ASN A 253 -13.77 19.93 -1.19
C ASN A 253 -13.45 21.34 -1.69
N GLU A 254 -12.47 22.02 -1.11
CA GLU A 254 -11.99 23.35 -1.57
C GLU A 254 -11.28 23.24 -2.93
N ILE A 255 -10.52 22.17 -3.18
CA ILE A 255 -9.83 21.94 -4.46
C ILE A 255 -10.82 21.53 -5.57
N LEU A 256 -11.89 20.80 -5.24
CA LEU A 256 -12.92 20.38 -6.20
C LEU A 256 -14.08 21.38 -6.36
N GLY A 257 -14.25 22.29 -5.41
CA GLY A 257 -15.32 23.30 -5.38
C GLY A 257 -14.96 24.64 -6.04
N GLY A 258 -13.79 24.75 -6.67
CA GLY A 258 -13.34 25.95 -7.40
C GLY A 258 -13.91 26.10 -8.80
N THR A 259 -14.94 25.35 -9.17
CA THR A 259 -15.72 25.54 -10.41
C THR A 259 -17.18 25.25 -10.10
N LEU A 260 -17.94 26.30 -9.78
CA LEU A 260 -19.37 26.50 -10.04
C LEU A 260 -19.76 27.82 -9.37
N ASP A 261 -19.29 28.92 -9.97
CA ASP A 261 -19.95 30.22 -9.95
C ASP A 261 -19.74 30.80 -11.34
N GLU A 262 -20.65 30.41 -12.25
CA GLU A 262 -21.27 31.21 -13.32
C GLU A 262 -22.38 30.38 -13.99
#